data_AF-A8MBR6-F1
#
_entry.id   AF-A8MBR6-F1
#
_cell.length_a   1.000
_cell.length_b   1.000
_cell.length_c   1.000
_cell.angle_alpha   90.00
_cell.angle_beta   90.00
_cell.angle_gamma   90.00
#
_symmetry.space_group_name_H-M   'P 1'
#
loop_
_entity.id
_entity.type
_entity.pdbx_description
1 polymer ?
#
loop_
_entity_poly.entity_id
_entity_poly.type
_entity_poly.pdbx_seq_one_letter_code
_entity_poly.pdbx_strand_id
1 'polypeptide(L)'
;MVTRDFNAALISMLRNLEEVEDELAELYGELSELATDELSRISLQLISRDSAKHRDILKGIEETLLSGLKGSLNVEGVVSMNRELEGRLSRIRECAAMVRGGVAKDLANRLMELEDYESIALSMYEYVLSSYESSSRVLTSEEMSRMEVIKSIIRSIIDDERFHKELIGRLSNLTH
;
A
#
# COMPACT_ATOMS: atom_id res chain seq x y z
N MET A 1 22.25 -18.53 2.15
CA MET A 1 21.68 -17.72 3.23
C MET A 1 20.96 -16.51 2.67
N VAL A 2 21.65 -15.57 2.02
CA VAL A 2 21.10 -14.28 1.54
C VAL A 2 19.78 -14.33 0.74
N THR A 3 19.55 -15.36 -0.07
CA THR A 3 18.29 -15.52 -0.85
C THR A 3 17.08 -15.90 -0.01
N ARG A 4 17.26 -16.61 1.12
CA ARG A 4 16.17 -16.91 2.06
C ARG A 4 15.76 -15.65 2.81
N ASP A 5 16.72 -14.82 3.16
CA ASP A 5 16.51 -13.58 3.90
C ASP A 5 15.76 -12.53 3.06
N PHE A 6 16.05 -12.46 1.76
CA PHE A 6 15.33 -11.57 0.83
C PHE A 6 13.86 -11.94 0.62
N ASN A 7 13.56 -13.21 0.35
CA ASN A 7 12.17 -13.63 0.17
C ASN A 7 11.36 -13.46 1.47
N ALA A 8 11.98 -13.75 2.63
CA ALA A 8 11.34 -13.50 3.92
C ALA A 8 11.07 -12.00 4.14
N ALA A 9 12.02 -11.13 3.79
CA ALA A 9 11.83 -9.69 3.88
C ALA A 9 10.75 -9.17 2.93
N LEU A 10 10.66 -9.72 1.71
CA LEU A 10 9.63 -9.38 0.73
C LEU A 10 8.23 -9.85 1.17
N ILE A 11 8.12 -11.07 1.70
CA ILE A 11 6.87 -11.58 2.29
C ILE A 11 6.44 -10.67 3.44
N SER A 12 7.38 -10.31 4.32
CA SER A 12 7.11 -9.40 5.43
C SER A 12 6.64 -8.02 4.92
N MET A 13 7.23 -7.52 3.83
CA MET A 13 6.80 -6.26 3.22
C MET A 13 5.36 -6.33 2.71
N LEU A 14 5.02 -7.41 2.00
CA LEU A 14 3.67 -7.60 1.46
C LEU A 14 2.62 -7.76 2.56
N ARG A 15 2.95 -8.44 3.67
CA ARG A 15 2.06 -8.52 4.83
C ARG A 15 1.86 -7.18 5.52
N ASN A 16 2.94 -6.42 5.68
CA ASN A 16 2.82 -5.08 6.25
C ASN A 16 2.03 -4.15 5.32
N LEU A 17 2.15 -4.28 4.00
CA LEU A 17 1.33 -3.55 3.03
C LEU A 17 -0.14 -3.99 3.12
N GLU A 18 -0.41 -5.30 3.22
CA GLU A 18 -1.78 -5.81 3.45
C GLU A 18 -2.40 -5.17 4.70
N GLU A 19 -1.65 -5.09 5.80
CA GLU A 19 -2.11 -4.49 7.04
C GLU A 19 -2.34 -2.97 6.91
N VAL A 20 -1.49 -2.27 6.15
CA VAL A 20 -1.68 -0.85 5.83
C VAL A 20 -2.94 -0.64 5.00
N GLU A 21 -3.15 -1.44 3.95
CA GLU A 21 -4.34 -1.34 3.11
C GLU A 21 -5.64 -1.60 3.90
N ASP A 22 -5.62 -2.54 4.84
CA ASP A 22 -6.77 -2.83 5.70
C ASP A 22 -7.11 -1.64 6.60
N GLU A 23 -6.10 -1.07 7.26
CA GLU A 23 -6.29 0.07 8.17
C GLU A 23 -6.67 1.35 7.40
N LEU A 24 -6.12 1.57 6.20
CA LEU A 24 -6.53 2.67 5.31
C LEU A 24 -7.97 2.48 4.82
N ALA A 25 -8.36 1.27 4.45
CA ALA A 25 -9.73 0.97 4.04
C ALA A 25 -10.75 1.34 5.13
N GLU A 26 -10.46 0.95 6.38
CA GLU A 26 -11.28 1.34 7.54
C GLU A 26 -11.30 2.86 7.73
N LEU A 27 -10.13 3.50 7.77
CA LEU A 27 -9.98 4.93 8.03
C LEU A 27 -10.71 5.78 6.98
N TYR A 28 -10.56 5.48 5.70
CA TYR A 28 -11.29 6.18 4.63
C TYR A 28 -12.80 5.95 4.71
N GLY A 29 -13.22 4.74 5.09
CA GLY A 29 -14.62 4.41 5.34
C GLY A 29 -15.22 5.31 6.43
N GLU A 30 -14.56 5.38 7.59
CA GLU A 30 -14.97 6.22 8.72
C GLU A 30 -14.97 7.71 8.37
N LEU A 31 -13.92 8.20 7.69
CA LEU A 31 -13.86 9.59 7.24
C LEU A 31 -14.98 9.94 6.25
N SER A 32 -15.39 8.99 5.40
CA SER A 32 -16.49 9.21 4.48
C SER A 32 -17.83 9.43 5.18
N GLU A 33 -18.06 8.76 6.31
CA GLU A 33 -19.28 8.95 7.13
C GLU A 33 -19.31 10.32 7.80
N LEU A 34 -18.13 10.89 8.09
CA LEU A 34 -17.98 12.22 8.68
C LEU A 34 -17.96 13.35 7.65
N ALA A 35 -17.79 13.04 6.37
CA ALA A 35 -17.72 14.03 5.31
C ALA A 35 -19.06 14.78 5.14
N THR A 36 -18.99 16.11 5.23
CA THR A 36 -20.16 16.98 5.15
C THR A 36 -20.67 17.20 3.73
N ASP A 37 -19.79 17.13 2.74
CA ASP A 37 -20.14 17.25 1.33
C ASP A 37 -20.12 15.89 0.61
N GLU A 38 -20.95 15.78 -0.43
CA GLU A 38 -21.16 14.53 -1.16
C GLU A 38 -19.93 14.09 -1.95
N LEU A 39 -19.15 15.03 -2.49
CA LEU A 39 -18.00 14.71 -3.31
C LEU A 39 -16.89 14.11 -2.45
N SER A 40 -16.55 14.72 -1.32
CA SER A 40 -15.61 14.15 -0.36
C SER A 40 -16.05 12.78 0.12
N ARG A 41 -17.35 12.60 0.43
CA ARG A 41 -17.90 11.30 0.82
C ARG A 41 -17.68 10.24 -0.25
N ILE A 42 -18.08 10.50 -1.50
CA ILE A 42 -17.92 9.57 -2.62
C ILE A 42 -16.45 9.25 -2.86
N SER A 43 -15.58 10.25 -2.83
CA SER A 43 -14.15 10.08 -3.05
C SER A 43 -13.50 9.22 -1.96
N LEU A 44 -13.81 9.46 -0.69
CA LEU A 44 -13.30 8.66 0.42
C LEU A 44 -13.85 7.21 0.37
N GLN A 45 -15.12 7.02 -0.01
CA GLN A 45 -15.69 5.68 -0.21
C GLN A 45 -15.03 4.92 -1.37
N LEU A 46 -14.66 5.63 -2.44
CA LEU A 46 -13.94 5.04 -3.56
C LEU A 46 -12.58 4.51 -3.11
N ILE A 47 -11.79 5.36 -2.44
CA ILE A 47 -10.46 4.99 -1.94
C ILE A 47 -10.58 3.82 -0.95
N SER A 48 -11.50 3.90 0.02
CA SER A 48 -11.76 2.83 0.99
C SER A 48 -11.99 1.46 0.33
N ARG A 49 -12.77 1.42 -0.76
CA ARG A 49 -13.05 0.18 -1.50
C ARG A 49 -11.84 -0.33 -2.28
N ASP A 50 -11.06 0.57 -2.85
CA ASP A 50 -9.85 0.21 -3.57
C ASP A 50 -8.77 -0.33 -2.61
N SER A 51 -8.56 0.30 -1.45
CA SER A 51 -7.64 -0.23 -0.42
C SER A 51 -8.08 -1.61 0.08
N ALA A 52 -9.38 -1.82 0.31
CA ALA A 52 -9.92 -3.14 0.66
C ALA A 52 -9.66 -4.19 -0.45
N LYS A 53 -9.78 -3.79 -1.72
CA LYS A 53 -9.45 -4.63 -2.88
C LYS A 53 -7.94 -4.93 -2.93
N HIS A 54 -7.07 -3.96 -2.65
CA HIS A 54 -5.62 -4.14 -2.64
C HIS A 54 -5.18 -5.10 -1.52
N ARG A 55 -5.73 -4.96 -0.31
CA ARG A 55 -5.55 -5.93 0.78
C ARG A 55 -5.85 -7.37 0.32
N ASP A 56 -7.02 -7.58 -0.28
CA ASP A 56 -7.46 -8.92 -0.72
C ASP A 56 -6.52 -9.47 -1.81
N ILE A 57 -6.04 -8.61 -2.71
CA ILE A 57 -5.05 -8.94 -3.73
C ILE A 57 -3.71 -9.34 -3.08
N LEU A 58 -3.19 -8.55 -2.15
CA LEU A 58 -1.90 -8.79 -1.51
C LEU A 58 -1.87 -10.10 -0.75
N LYS A 59 -2.95 -10.38 -0.03
CA LYS A 59 -3.17 -11.67 0.64
C LYS A 59 -3.09 -12.85 -0.32
N GLY A 60 -3.68 -12.72 -1.52
CA GLY A 60 -3.61 -13.74 -2.57
C GLY A 60 -2.24 -13.84 -3.25
N ILE A 61 -1.53 -12.73 -3.41
CA ILE A 61 -0.18 -12.72 -3.98
C ILE A 61 0.79 -13.43 -3.04
N GLU A 62 0.68 -13.26 -1.72
CA GLU A 62 1.56 -13.91 -0.74
C GLU A 62 1.66 -15.42 -0.97
N GLU A 63 0.52 -16.09 -1.16
CA GLU A 63 0.45 -17.53 -1.41
C GLU A 63 1.09 -17.95 -2.75
N THR A 64 1.24 -17.01 -3.68
CA THR A 64 1.67 -17.23 -5.06
C THR A 64 3.13 -16.77 -5.29
N LEU A 65 3.80 -16.22 -4.26
CA LEU A 65 5.15 -15.70 -4.39
C LEU A 65 6.14 -16.75 -4.87
N LEU A 66 6.91 -16.39 -5.89
CA LEU A 66 7.92 -17.26 -6.46
C LEU A 66 9.08 -17.43 -5.48
N SER A 67 9.16 -18.62 -4.88
CA SER A 67 10.32 -18.98 -4.05
C SER A 67 11.62 -18.86 -4.87
N GLY A 68 12.57 -18.08 -4.35
CA GLY A 68 13.89 -17.95 -4.94
C GLY A 68 14.04 -16.85 -6.00
N LEU A 69 13.37 -15.71 -5.86
CA LEU A 69 13.82 -14.47 -6.49
C LEU A 69 15.29 -14.23 -6.08
N LYS A 70 16.15 -14.07 -7.08
CA LYS A 70 17.58 -13.77 -6.93
C LYS A 70 17.87 -12.50 -7.73
N GLY A 71 17.36 -11.37 -7.25
CA GLY A 71 17.78 -10.03 -7.70
C GLY A 71 18.89 -9.50 -6.81
N SER A 72 19.68 -8.52 -7.27
CA SER A 72 20.77 -7.89 -6.51
C SER A 72 20.30 -7.49 -5.11
N LEU A 73 20.81 -8.20 -4.11
CA LEU A 73 20.28 -8.29 -2.76
C LEU A 73 20.53 -7.00 -1.97
N ASN A 74 19.69 -5.97 -2.15
CA ASN A 74 19.60 -4.89 -1.18
C ASN A 74 18.62 -5.27 -0.05
N VAL A 75 18.93 -6.37 0.65
CA VAL A 75 18.13 -6.85 1.79
C VAL A 75 18.04 -5.77 2.87
N GLU A 76 19.10 -4.99 3.07
CA GLU A 76 19.11 -3.85 4.00
C GLU A 76 18.09 -2.78 3.61
N GLY A 77 17.96 -2.49 2.31
CA GLY A 77 16.93 -1.60 1.77
C GLY A 77 15.51 -2.11 2.07
N VAL A 78 15.23 -3.39 1.80
CA VAL A 78 13.91 -3.99 2.11
C VAL A 78 13.61 -3.92 3.60
N VAL A 79 14.59 -4.25 4.45
CA VAL A 79 14.43 -4.21 5.91
C VAL A 79 14.22 -2.77 6.40
N SER A 80 14.92 -1.79 5.84
CA SER A 80 14.73 -0.38 6.17
C SER A 80 13.34 0.10 5.80
N MET A 81 12.86 -0.24 4.60
CA MET A 81 11.49 0.09 4.16
C MET A 81 10.45 -0.59 5.07
N ASN A 82 10.63 -1.86 5.42
CA ASN A 82 9.71 -2.53 6.35
C ASN A 82 9.62 -1.85 7.71
N ARG A 83 10.74 -1.40 8.29
CA ARG A 83 10.73 -0.65 9.55
C ARG A 83 10.02 0.70 9.43
N GLU A 84 10.21 1.38 8.30
CA GLU A 84 9.50 2.62 8.03
C GLU A 84 7.99 2.36 7.95
N LEU A 85 7.57 1.30 7.25
CA LEU A 85 6.18 0.89 7.13
C LEU A 85 5.56 0.56 8.49
N GLU A 86 6.24 -0.23 9.32
CA GLU A 86 5.79 -0.55 10.69
C GLU A 86 5.62 0.70 11.55
N GLY A 87 6.57 1.64 11.48
CA GLY A 87 6.47 2.92 12.18
C GLY A 87 5.26 3.74 11.73
N ARG A 88 4.93 3.70 10.43
CA ARG A 88 3.80 4.44 9.85
C ARG A 88 2.46 3.79 10.12
N LEU A 89 2.38 2.47 10.11
CA LEU A 89 1.21 1.70 10.51
C LEU A 89 0.74 2.10 11.91
N SER A 90 1.67 2.32 12.85
CA SER A 90 1.32 2.84 14.18
C SER A 90 0.62 4.20 14.13
N ARG A 91 1.03 5.08 13.22
CA ARG A 91 0.42 6.41 13.03
C ARG A 91 -0.93 6.35 12.32
N ILE A 92 -1.12 5.43 11.38
CA ILE A 92 -2.44 5.17 10.76
C ILE A 92 -3.44 4.75 11.85
N ARG A 93 -3.04 3.82 12.71
CA ARG A 93 -3.85 3.37 13.86
C ARG A 93 -4.18 4.48 14.84
N GLU A 94 -3.19 5.32 15.16
CA GLU A 94 -3.42 6.51 15.99
C GLU A 94 -4.42 7.48 15.34
N CYS A 95 -4.31 7.70 14.03
CA CYS A 95 -5.24 8.52 13.26
C CYS A 95 -6.67 7.94 13.32
N ALA A 96 -6.82 6.64 13.05
CA ALA A 96 -8.10 5.94 13.14
C ALA A 96 -8.70 6.05 14.55
N ALA A 97 -7.91 5.86 15.61
CA ALA A 97 -8.38 6.03 16.97
C ALA A 97 -8.89 7.46 17.26
N MET A 98 -8.22 8.48 16.70
CA MET A 98 -8.65 9.88 16.85
C MET A 98 -9.94 10.18 16.08
N VAL A 99 -10.12 9.59 14.89
CA VAL A 99 -11.35 9.70 14.10
C VAL A 99 -12.52 9.05 14.84
N ARG A 100 -12.38 7.79 15.27
CA ARG A 100 -13.39 7.08 16.08
C ARG A 100 -13.74 7.78 17.38
N GLY A 101 -12.75 8.43 18.00
CA GLY A 101 -12.93 9.20 19.23
C GLY A 101 -13.69 10.53 19.06
N GLY A 102 -14.07 10.91 17.83
CA GLY A 102 -14.76 12.16 17.54
C GLY A 102 -13.88 13.40 17.74
N VAL A 103 -12.56 13.22 17.81
CA VAL A 103 -11.57 14.29 18.01
C VAL A 103 -11.17 14.93 16.67
N ALA A 104 -11.56 14.33 15.55
CA ALA A 104 -11.25 14.81 14.20
C ALA A 104 -12.04 16.09 13.85
N LYS A 105 -11.55 17.23 14.33
CA LYS A 105 -12.08 18.56 13.97
C LYS A 105 -11.47 19.15 12.70
N ASP A 106 -10.46 18.51 12.12
CA ASP A 106 -9.70 19.06 10.99
C ASP A 106 -9.42 18.00 9.92
N LEU A 107 -10.36 17.87 8.98
CA LEU A 107 -10.28 16.95 7.85
C LEU A 107 -9.05 17.26 6.96
N ALA A 108 -8.68 18.52 6.79
CA ALA A 108 -7.55 18.91 5.93
C ALA A 108 -6.20 18.41 6.47
N ASN A 109 -5.98 18.54 7.78
CA ASN A 109 -4.80 17.96 8.43
C ASN A 109 -4.74 16.43 8.33
N ARG A 110 -5.90 15.76 8.29
CA ARG A 110 -5.97 14.30 8.09
C ARG A 110 -5.71 13.90 6.65
N LEU A 111 -6.20 14.66 5.68
CA LEU A 111 -5.94 14.40 4.26
C LEU A 111 -4.44 14.53 3.93
N MET A 112 -3.71 15.45 4.55
CA MET A 112 -2.24 15.51 4.39
C MET A 112 -1.54 14.28 4.97
N GLU A 113 -1.95 13.79 6.15
CA GLU A 113 -1.38 12.56 6.72
C GLU A 113 -1.69 11.34 5.83
N LEU A 114 -2.88 11.29 5.22
CA LEU A 114 -3.28 10.25 4.28
C LEU A 114 -2.48 10.29 2.98
N GLU A 115 -2.22 11.48 2.42
CA GLU A 115 -1.38 11.63 1.21
C GLU A 115 0.06 11.12 1.44
N ASP A 116 0.59 11.35 2.64
CA ASP A 116 1.88 10.80 3.07
C ASP A 116 1.86 9.26 3.12
N TYR A 117 0.75 8.66 3.55
CA TYR A 117 0.60 7.20 3.58
C TYR A 117 0.54 6.60 2.17
N GLU A 118 -0.26 7.16 1.25
CA GLU A 118 -0.31 6.68 -0.14
C GLU A 118 1.04 6.81 -0.84
N SER A 119 1.77 7.89 -0.57
CA SER A 119 3.10 8.11 -1.15
C SER A 119 4.10 7.02 -0.73
N ILE A 120 3.98 6.52 0.50
CA ILE A 120 4.85 5.46 1.02
C ILE A 120 4.43 4.11 0.44
N ALA A 121 3.13 3.78 0.49
CA ALA A 121 2.59 2.54 -0.09
C ALA A 121 3.02 2.43 -1.56
N LEU A 122 2.83 3.50 -2.34
CA LEU A 122 3.29 3.62 -3.72
C LEU A 122 4.79 3.32 -3.89
N SER A 123 5.64 3.94 -3.08
CA SER A 123 7.11 3.73 -3.13
C SER A 123 7.47 2.27 -2.85
N MET A 124 6.72 1.59 -1.99
CA MET A 124 6.94 0.18 -1.66
C MET A 124 6.48 -0.74 -2.80
N TYR A 125 5.31 -0.47 -3.39
CA TYR A 125 4.86 -1.21 -4.56
C TYR A 125 5.82 -1.08 -5.75
N GLU A 126 6.32 0.13 -6.01
CA GLU A 126 7.35 0.37 -7.03
C GLU A 126 8.63 -0.42 -6.75
N TYR A 127 9.04 -0.52 -5.49
CA TYR A 127 10.18 -1.33 -5.09
C TYR A 127 9.96 -2.83 -5.31
N VAL A 128 8.79 -3.36 -4.91
CA VAL A 128 8.42 -4.77 -5.15
C VAL A 128 8.45 -5.06 -6.64
N LEU A 129 7.85 -4.19 -7.46
CA LEU A 129 7.85 -4.33 -8.92
C LEU A 129 9.28 -4.36 -9.48
N SER A 130 10.12 -3.40 -9.06
CA SER A 130 11.53 -3.33 -9.49
C SER A 130 12.32 -4.60 -9.11
N SER A 131 12.01 -5.19 -7.96
CA SER A 131 12.62 -6.45 -7.52
C SER A 131 12.29 -7.62 -8.44
N TYR A 132 11.07 -7.67 -8.96
CA TYR A 132 10.66 -8.66 -9.96
C TYR A 132 11.25 -8.40 -11.35
N GLU A 133 11.38 -7.14 -11.75
CA GLU A 133 11.97 -6.75 -13.04
C GLU A 133 13.49 -6.97 -13.09
N SER A 134 14.17 -6.78 -11.97
CA SER A 134 15.63 -6.89 -11.85
C SER A 134 16.12 -8.32 -11.56
N SER A 135 15.21 -9.31 -11.51
CA SER A 135 15.57 -10.70 -11.26
C SER A 135 16.40 -11.26 -12.41
N SER A 136 17.65 -11.64 -12.13
CA SER A 136 18.57 -12.22 -13.12
C SER A 136 18.52 -13.75 -13.17
N ARG A 137 17.59 -14.37 -12.44
CA ARG A 137 17.41 -15.82 -12.42
C ARG A 137 16.81 -16.31 -13.75
N VAL A 138 17.34 -17.44 -14.24
CA VAL A 138 16.70 -18.20 -15.32
C VAL A 138 15.42 -18.84 -14.78
N LEU A 139 14.28 -18.44 -15.35
CA LEU A 139 12.95 -18.93 -14.99
C LEU A 139 12.45 -19.93 -16.03
N THR A 140 11.59 -20.87 -15.62
CA THR A 140 10.81 -21.67 -16.56
C THR A 140 9.76 -20.80 -17.26
N SER A 141 9.20 -21.25 -18.38
CA SER A 141 8.12 -20.52 -19.08
C SER A 141 6.91 -20.29 -18.17
N GLU A 142 6.57 -21.26 -17.32
CA GLU A 142 5.49 -21.14 -16.35
C GLU A 142 5.82 -20.11 -15.25
N GLU A 143 7.03 -20.14 -14.69
CA GLU A 143 7.48 -19.17 -13.70
C GLU A 143 7.50 -17.74 -14.29
N MET A 144 7.90 -17.59 -15.56
CA MET A 144 7.84 -16.32 -16.28
C MET A 144 6.41 -15.81 -16.41
N SER A 145 5.47 -16.65 -16.86
CA SER A 145 4.06 -16.24 -16.99
C SER A 145 3.46 -15.82 -15.65
N ARG A 146 3.72 -16.56 -14.57
CA ARG A 146 3.27 -16.20 -13.22
C ARG A 146 3.87 -14.87 -12.77
N MET A 147 5.16 -14.65 -13.01
CA MET A 147 5.83 -13.40 -12.69
C MET A 147 5.20 -12.21 -13.43
N GLU A 148 4.90 -12.33 -14.73
CA GLU A 148 4.28 -11.24 -15.49
C GLU A 148 2.85 -10.93 -15.01
N VAL A 149 2.10 -11.94 -14.55
CA VAL A 149 0.80 -11.73 -13.90
C VAL A 149 0.99 -10.94 -12.59
N ILE A 150 1.91 -11.35 -11.71
CA ILE A 150 2.19 -10.63 -10.46
C ILE A 150 2.60 -9.18 -10.74
N LYS A 151 3.50 -8.94 -11.69
CA LYS A 151 3.91 -7.58 -12.09
C LYS A 151 2.71 -6.76 -12.58
N SER A 152 1.83 -7.34 -13.38
CA SER A 152 0.64 -6.65 -13.90
C SER A 152 -0.33 -6.28 -12.78
N ILE A 153 -0.50 -7.16 -11.79
CA ILE A 153 -1.32 -6.88 -10.61
C ILE A 153 -0.72 -5.74 -9.78
N ILE A 154 0.58 -5.79 -9.47
CA ILE A 154 1.25 -4.73 -8.71
C ILE A 154 1.20 -3.39 -9.45
N ARG A 155 1.37 -3.38 -10.78
CA ARG A 155 1.21 -2.16 -11.59
C ARG A 155 -0.20 -1.58 -11.49
N SER A 156 -1.23 -2.43 -11.48
CA SER A 156 -2.61 -1.97 -11.27
C SER A 156 -2.80 -1.29 -9.92
N ILE A 157 -2.19 -1.83 -8.85
CA ILE A 157 -2.22 -1.20 -7.52
C ILE A 157 -1.51 0.16 -7.56
N ILE A 158 -0.30 0.22 -8.13
CA ILE A 158 0.48 1.47 -8.30
C ILE A 158 -0.32 2.56 -9.01
N ASP A 159 -1.07 2.21 -10.05
CA ASP A 159 -1.88 3.17 -10.80
C ASP A 159 -3.07 3.67 -9.98
N ASP A 160 -3.72 2.80 -9.20
CA ASP A 160 -4.77 3.17 -8.25
C ASP A 160 -4.23 4.12 -7.17
N GLU A 161 -3.09 3.79 -6.55
CA GLU A 161 -2.45 4.60 -5.50
C GLU A 161 -2.08 6.01 -5.97
N ARG A 162 -1.57 6.13 -7.20
CA ARG A 162 -1.30 7.44 -7.82
C ARG A 162 -2.57 8.26 -7.98
N PHE A 163 -3.66 7.61 -8.38
CA PHE A 163 -4.95 8.25 -8.51
C PHE A 163 -5.52 8.67 -7.15
N HIS A 164 -5.41 7.83 -6.12
CA HIS A 164 -5.84 8.15 -4.76
C HIS A 164 -5.09 9.37 -4.22
N LYS A 165 -3.76 9.39 -4.35
CA LYS A 165 -2.93 10.54 -3.98
C LYS A 165 -3.38 11.83 -4.66
N GLU A 166 -3.60 11.78 -5.97
CA GLU A 166 -4.08 12.94 -6.72
C GLU A 166 -5.47 13.40 -6.25
N LEU A 167 -6.36 12.45 -5.98
CA LEU A 167 -7.71 12.73 -5.51
C LEU A 167 -7.70 13.37 -4.12
N ILE A 168 -6.90 12.85 -3.19
CA ILE A 168 -6.70 13.42 -1.85
C ILE A 168 -6.17 14.85 -1.94
N GLY A 169 -5.14 15.08 -2.76
CA GLY A 169 -4.59 16.43 -2.97
C GLY A 169 -5.65 17.41 -3.51
N ARG A 170 -6.56 16.95 -4.38
CA ARG A 170 -7.68 17.77 -4.86
C ARG A 170 -8.75 18.01 -3.79
N LEU A 171 -9.08 17.01 -2.96
CA LEU A 171 -10.02 17.15 -1.85
C LEU A 171 -9.51 18.16 -0.81
N SER A 172 -8.22 18.10 -0.46
CA SER A 172 -7.59 19.06 0.46
C SER A 172 -7.81 20.52 0.03
N ASN A 173 -7.77 20.78 -1.28
CA ASN A 173 -8.04 22.11 -1.85
C ASN A 173 -9.51 22.54 -1.79
N LEU A 174 -10.45 21.62 -1.60
CA LEU A 174 -11.89 21.92 -1.44
C LEU A 174 -12.28 22.18 0.01
N THR A 175 -11.50 21.66 0.97
CA THR A 175 -11.75 21.76 2.41
C THR A 175 -11.07 22.96 3.09
N HIS A 176 -10.39 23.82 2.33
CA HIS A 176 -9.75 25.07 2.79
C HIS A 176 -10.65 26.31 2.64
#